data_AF-A0A101MEC4-F1
#
_entry.id   AF-A0A101MEC4-F1
#
_cell.length_a   1.000
_cell.length_b   1.000
_cell.length_c   1.000
_cell.angle_alpha   90.00
_cell.angle_beta   90.00
_cell.angle_gamma   90.00
#
_symmetry.space_group_name_H-M   'P 1'
#
loop_
_entity.id
_entity.type
_entity.pdbx_description
1 polymer ?
#
loop_
_entity_poly.entity_id
_entity_poly.type
_entity_poly.pdbx_seq_one_letter_code
_entity_poly.pdbx_strand_id
1 'polypeptide(L)'
;MVYNVLRDYKILNCEVLVRDENATIDDFIDVIMKDHRKYIRCLYVYNKVDSIGLEFLDALAREPYTAVMSCELDLGVQDVVERIWKELRLMRLYTKRKGEDPKFDEALIVRKDSTIEDVCDQIHRTIKDTFKYAMVWGASARHVPQRVGLAHMVADEDVVSIVAK
;
A
#
# COMPACT_ATOMS: atom_id res chain seq x y z
N MET A 1 -7.50 -33.76 7.16
CA MET A 1 -6.98 -33.02 5.99
C MET A 1 -5.84 -32.09 6.37
N VAL A 2 -6.04 -31.17 7.32
CA VAL A 2 -5.00 -30.24 7.82
C VAL A 2 -3.75 -30.95 8.38
N TYR A 3 -3.93 -32.06 9.10
CA TYR A 3 -2.81 -32.87 9.63
C TYR A 3 -1.87 -33.39 8.53
N ASN A 4 -2.39 -33.78 7.36
CA ASN A 4 -1.56 -34.28 6.27
C ASN A 4 -0.71 -33.17 5.67
N VAL A 5 -1.30 -31.98 5.46
CA VAL A 5 -0.59 -30.79 4.98
C VAL A 5 0.56 -30.43 5.94
N LEU A 6 0.29 -30.37 7.25
CA LEU A 6 1.32 -30.08 8.26
C LEU A 6 2.45 -31.12 8.28
N ARG A 7 2.11 -32.40 8.11
CA ARG A 7 3.09 -33.49 8.05
C ARG A 7 3.98 -33.39 6.81
N ASP A 8 3.42 -33.02 5.66
CA ASP A 8 4.17 -32.81 4.42
C ASP A 8 5.16 -31.63 4.55
N TYR A 9 4.76 -30.57 5.26
CA TYR A 9 5.62 -29.44 5.63
C TYR A 9 6.57 -29.74 6.80
N LYS A 10 6.62 -30.98 7.31
CA LYS A 10 7.46 -31.43 8.44
C LYS A 10 7.21 -30.70 9.76
N ILE A 11 6.00 -30.17 9.97
CA ILE A 11 5.57 -29.54 11.23
C ILE A 11 4.90 -30.62 12.09
N LEU A 12 5.59 -31.08 13.12
CA LEU A 12 5.14 -32.20 13.96
C LEU A 12 4.22 -31.76 15.11
N ASN A 13 4.49 -30.60 15.70
CA ASN A 13 3.75 -30.06 16.84
C ASN A 13 3.41 -28.59 16.57
N CYS A 14 2.11 -28.27 16.46
CA CYS A 14 1.63 -26.90 16.34
C CYS A 14 0.19 -26.79 16.87
N GLU A 15 -0.19 -25.58 17.26
CA GLU A 15 -1.56 -25.20 17.55
C GLU A 15 -2.06 -24.32 16.40
N VAL A 16 -3.16 -24.71 15.77
CA VAL A 16 -3.74 -23.97 14.64
C VAL A 16 -5.05 -23.36 15.10
N LEU A 17 -5.11 -22.04 15.15
CA LEU A 17 -6.32 -21.29 15.44
C LEU A 17 -6.94 -20.79 14.13
N VAL A 18 -8.08 -21.37 13.75
CA VAL A 18 -8.87 -20.91 12.60
C VAL A 18 -9.93 -19.92 13.11
N ARG A 19 -9.85 -18.67 12.63
CA ARG A 19 -10.81 -17.60 12.98
C ARG A 19 -11.88 -17.37 11.92
N ASP A 20 -11.65 -17.85 10.71
CA ASP A 20 -12.55 -17.67 9.57
C ASP A 20 -13.33 -18.96 9.32
N GLU A 21 -14.66 -18.87 9.23
CA GLU A 21 -15.54 -20.02 9.04
C GLU A 21 -15.45 -20.60 7.62
N ASN A 22 -14.98 -19.80 6.64
CA ASN A 22 -14.88 -20.20 5.23
C ASN A 22 -13.44 -20.46 4.77
N ALA A 23 -12.50 -20.65 5.70
CA ALA A 23 -11.10 -20.88 5.35
C ALA A 23 -10.91 -22.14 4.50
N THR A 24 -10.27 -21.98 3.34
CA THR A 24 -9.94 -23.09 2.45
C THR A 24 -8.56 -23.68 2.76
N ILE A 25 -8.26 -24.83 2.16
CA ILE A 25 -6.94 -25.47 2.31
C ILE A 25 -5.85 -24.62 1.65
N ASP A 26 -6.18 -23.94 0.55
CA ASP A 26 -5.25 -23.03 -0.12
C ASP A 26 -4.91 -21.86 0.81
N ASP A 27 -5.90 -21.25 1.48
CA ASP A 27 -5.64 -20.19 2.47
C ASP A 27 -4.73 -20.66 3.60
N PHE A 28 -4.86 -21.93 4.02
CA PHE A 28 -3.98 -22.51 5.02
C PHE A 28 -2.54 -22.69 4.50
N ILE A 29 -2.36 -23.14 3.26
CA ILE A 29 -1.05 -23.23 2.60
C ILE A 29 -0.43 -21.83 2.46
N ASP A 30 -1.23 -20.82 2.15
CA ASP A 30 -0.78 -19.43 2.02
C ASP A 30 -0.22 -18.87 3.32
N VAL A 31 -0.82 -19.23 4.45
CA VAL A 31 -0.32 -18.86 5.78
C VAL A 31 1.00 -19.57 6.10
N ILE A 32 1.14 -20.85 5.75
CA ILE A 32 2.40 -21.60 5.93
C ILE A 32 3.51 -20.99 5.06
N MET A 33 3.20 -20.63 3.81
CA MET A 33 4.14 -20.09 2.83
C MET A 33 4.21 -18.56 2.82
N LYS A 34 3.86 -17.90 3.94
CA LYS A 34 3.74 -16.44 4.03
C LYS A 34 4.95 -15.69 3.47
N ASP A 35 6.17 -16.17 3.72
CA ASP A 35 7.40 -15.49 3.28
C ASP A 35 7.62 -15.53 1.76
N HIS A 36 7.02 -16.50 1.07
CA HIS A 36 7.14 -16.68 -0.38
C HIS A 36 5.93 -16.14 -1.15
N ARG A 37 4.82 -15.82 -0.47
CA ARG A 37 3.63 -15.26 -1.10
C ARG A 37 3.60 -13.74 -1.01
N LYS A 38 3.40 -13.11 -2.17
CA LYS A 38 3.20 -11.65 -2.27
C LYS A 38 1.78 -11.37 -2.73
N TYR A 39 0.99 -10.77 -1.85
CA TYR A 39 -0.35 -10.30 -2.19
C TYR A 39 -0.25 -8.98 -2.95
N ILE A 40 -0.67 -8.99 -4.20
CA ILE A 40 -0.63 -7.83 -5.09
C ILE A 40 -2.07 -7.50 -5.49
N ARG A 41 -2.42 -6.21 -5.42
CA ARG A 41 -3.72 -5.72 -5.89
C ARG A 41 -3.74 -5.74 -7.42
N CYS A 42 -4.81 -6.27 -8.00
CA CYS A 42 -5.00 -6.36 -9.44
C CYS A 42 -6.14 -5.44 -9.87
N LEU A 43 -5.97 -4.80 -11.03
CA LEU A 43 -7.01 -4.04 -11.71
C LEU A 43 -7.16 -4.65 -13.10
N TYR A 44 -8.36 -5.12 -13.42
CA TYR A 44 -8.68 -5.67 -14.74
C TYR A 44 -9.08 -4.53 -15.67
N VAL A 45 -8.29 -4.31 -16.72
CA VAL A 45 -8.53 -3.24 -17.69
C VAL A 45 -9.00 -3.84 -19.00
N TYR A 46 -10.27 -3.60 -19.35
CA TYR A 46 -10.86 -4.08 -20.60
C TYR A 46 -10.73 -2.99 -21.67
N ASN A 47 -9.93 -3.29 -22.68
CA ASN A 47 -9.76 -2.43 -23.85
C ASN A 47 -10.80 -2.77 -24.94
N LYS A 48 -10.99 -1.86 -25.90
CA LYS A 48 -11.87 -1.96 -27.08
C LYS A 48 -13.37 -1.87 -26.79
N VAL A 49 -13.77 -0.92 -25.93
CA VAL A 49 -15.19 -0.67 -25.65
C VAL A 49 -16.01 -0.18 -26.85
N ASP A 50 -15.34 0.31 -27.89
CA ASP A 50 -15.94 0.72 -29.17
C ASP A 50 -16.71 -0.40 -29.89
N SER A 51 -16.30 -1.66 -29.67
CA SER A 51 -16.84 -2.82 -30.36
C SER A 51 -18.02 -3.48 -29.61
N ILE A 52 -18.46 -2.90 -28.49
CA ILE A 52 -19.38 -3.51 -27.53
C ILE A 52 -20.62 -2.63 -27.35
N GLY A 53 -21.80 -3.25 -27.16
CA GLY A 53 -23.05 -2.53 -26.85
C GLY A 53 -23.05 -1.90 -25.45
N LEU A 54 -23.78 -0.78 -25.29
CA LEU A 54 -23.85 -0.01 -24.04
C LEU A 54 -24.33 -0.84 -22.83
N GLU A 55 -25.26 -1.77 -23.01
CA GLU A 55 -25.77 -2.62 -21.93
C GLU A 55 -24.69 -3.53 -21.36
N PHE A 56 -23.86 -4.14 -22.21
CA PHE A 56 -22.77 -5.01 -21.78
C PHE A 56 -21.63 -4.19 -21.17
N LEU A 57 -21.39 -2.98 -21.69
CA LEU A 57 -20.43 -2.05 -21.11
C LEU A 57 -20.80 -1.65 -19.67
N ASP A 58 -22.07 -1.31 -19.43
CA ASP A 58 -22.54 -0.94 -18.08
C ASP A 58 -22.48 -2.14 -17.11
N ALA A 59 -22.80 -3.34 -17.58
CA ALA A 59 -22.61 -4.56 -16.78
C ALA A 59 -21.13 -4.78 -16.40
N LEU A 60 -20.23 -4.67 -17.39
CA LEU A 60 -18.79 -4.87 -17.19
C LEU A 60 -18.17 -3.80 -16.27
N ALA A 61 -18.61 -2.55 -16.40
CA ALA A 61 -18.13 -1.45 -15.57
C ALA A 61 -18.53 -1.58 -14.08
N ARG A 62 -19.54 -2.38 -13.77
CA ARG A 62 -20.00 -2.63 -12.39
C ARG A 62 -19.28 -3.80 -11.71
N GLU A 63 -18.54 -4.61 -12.46
CA GLU A 63 -17.75 -5.70 -11.89
C GLU A 63 -16.66 -5.17 -10.94
N PRO A 64 -16.33 -5.90 -9.86
CA PRO A 64 -15.32 -5.47 -8.92
C PRO A 64 -13.94 -5.43 -9.60
N TYR A 65 -13.11 -4.47 -9.19
CA TYR A 65 -11.74 -4.29 -9.69
C TYR A 65 -11.63 -4.19 -11.22
N THR A 66 -12.67 -3.68 -11.87
CA THR A 66 -12.72 -3.53 -13.32
C THR A 66 -12.61 -2.06 -13.73
N ALA A 67 -11.88 -1.79 -14.81
CA ALA A 67 -11.86 -0.54 -15.52
C ALA A 67 -12.03 -0.80 -17.03
N VAL A 68 -12.74 0.07 -17.72
CA VAL A 68 -13.04 -0.06 -19.15
C VAL A 68 -12.39 1.10 -19.89
N MET A 69 -11.79 0.84 -21.05
CA MET A 69 -11.11 1.86 -21.85
C MET A 69 -11.21 1.57 -23.36
N SER A 70 -11.07 2.61 -24.18
CA SER A 70 -10.74 2.46 -25.60
C SER A 70 -9.53 3.33 -25.91
N CYS A 71 -8.40 2.67 -26.21
CA CYS A 71 -7.17 3.38 -26.57
C CYS A 71 -7.29 4.14 -27.89
N GLU A 72 -8.15 3.68 -28.82
CA GLU A 72 -8.30 4.32 -30.14
C GLU A 72 -9.08 5.62 -30.06
N LEU A 73 -10.10 5.66 -29.20
CA LEU A 73 -10.96 6.84 -29.01
C LEU A 73 -10.49 7.73 -27.84
N ASP A 74 -9.40 7.37 -27.17
CA ASP A 74 -8.90 8.01 -25.95
C ASP A 74 -9.97 8.14 -24.85
N LEU A 75 -10.83 7.12 -24.74
CA LEU A 75 -11.94 7.06 -23.78
C LEU A 75 -11.55 6.22 -22.57
N GLY A 76 -11.78 6.75 -21.37
CA GLY A 76 -11.56 6.03 -20.10
C GLY A 76 -10.09 5.89 -19.68
N VAL A 77 -9.14 6.46 -20.42
CA VAL A 77 -7.71 6.39 -20.08
C VAL A 77 -7.42 7.10 -18.75
N GLN A 78 -8.00 8.28 -18.54
CA GLN A 78 -7.84 9.02 -17.29
C GLN A 78 -8.45 8.28 -16.11
N ASP A 79 -9.62 7.66 -16.29
CA ASP A 79 -10.29 6.87 -15.25
C ASP A 79 -9.42 5.69 -14.81
N VAL A 80 -8.74 5.03 -15.76
CA VAL A 80 -7.76 3.97 -15.45
C VAL A 80 -6.59 4.52 -14.65
N VAL A 81 -6.02 5.67 -15.01
CA VAL A 81 -4.91 6.30 -14.28
C VAL A 81 -5.33 6.66 -12.86
N GLU A 82 -6.49 7.28 -12.67
CA GLU A 82 -7.03 7.60 -11.35
C GLU A 82 -7.28 6.34 -10.52
N ARG A 83 -7.79 5.28 -11.16
CA ARG A 83 -8.02 4.01 -10.49
C ARG A 83 -6.71 3.35 -10.07
N ILE A 84 -5.69 3.37 -10.92
CA ILE A 84 -4.34 2.88 -10.58
C ILE A 84 -3.80 3.63 -9.36
N TRP A 85 -3.92 4.97 -9.33
CA TRP A 85 -3.48 5.77 -8.19
C TRP A 85 -4.18 5.35 -6.89
N LYS A 86 -5.52 5.20 -6.95
CA LYS A 86 -6.33 4.78 -5.81
C LYS A 86 -5.98 3.36 -5.33
N GLU A 87 -5.78 2.43 -6.24
CA GLU A 87 -5.43 1.04 -5.92
C GLU A 87 -3.99 0.92 -5.41
N LEU A 88 -3.05 1.74 -5.89
CA LEU A 88 -1.69 1.75 -5.34
C LEU A 88 -1.66 2.22 -3.89
N ARG A 89 -2.68 2.99 -3.44
CA ARG A 89 -2.78 3.54 -2.08
C ARG A 89 -1.47 4.24 -1.68
N LEU A 90 -1.01 5.12 -2.54
CA LEU A 90 0.19 5.91 -2.30
C LEU A 90 -0.15 7.09 -1.38
N MET A 91 0.83 7.50 -0.58
CA MET A 91 0.77 8.68 0.27
C MET A 91 1.93 9.59 -0.09
N ARG A 92 1.66 10.89 -0.15
CA ARG A 92 2.62 11.95 -0.41
C ARG A 92 3.11 12.51 0.91
N LEU A 93 4.41 12.50 1.13
CA LEU A 93 5.03 13.09 2.32
C LEU A 93 5.93 14.23 1.91
N TYR A 94 5.93 15.29 2.71
CA TYR A 94 6.77 16.45 2.46
C TYR A 94 7.91 16.50 3.46
N THR A 95 9.13 16.71 2.98
CA THR A 95 10.28 16.82 3.86
C THR A 95 10.54 18.27 4.24
N LYS A 96 10.90 18.48 5.51
CA LYS A 96 11.21 19.80 6.06
C LYS A 96 12.58 19.80 6.72
N ARG A 97 13.44 20.75 6.35
CA ARG A 97 14.72 21.00 7.03
C ARG A 97 14.51 21.91 8.24
N LYS A 98 15.40 21.79 9.22
CA LYS A 98 15.33 22.63 10.42
C LYS A 98 15.57 24.10 10.04
N GLY A 99 14.59 24.94 10.32
CA GLY A 99 14.67 26.39 10.06
C GLY A 99 14.26 26.81 8.64
N GLU A 100 13.92 25.86 7.76
CA GLU A 100 13.35 26.14 6.44
C GLU A 100 11.87 25.75 6.41
N ASP A 101 11.12 26.41 5.55
CA ASP A 101 9.74 26.02 5.25
C ASP A 101 9.70 24.71 4.45
N PRO A 102 8.63 23.91 4.61
CA PRO A 102 8.47 22.68 3.84
C PRO A 102 8.42 22.98 2.34
N LYS A 103 9.09 22.14 1.55
CA LYS A 103 9.00 22.19 0.09
C LYS A 103 7.84 21.31 -0.36
N PHE A 104 6.87 21.92 -1.03
CA PHE A 104 5.71 21.21 -1.59
C PHE A 104 5.88 20.78 -3.05
N ASP A 105 7.00 21.17 -3.68
CA ASP A 105 7.33 20.82 -5.07
C ASP A 105 7.77 19.36 -5.22
N GLU A 106 8.49 18.83 -4.22
CA GLU A 106 8.98 17.45 -4.20
C GLU A 106 8.33 16.67 -3.07
N ALA A 107 7.37 15.81 -3.42
CA ALA A 107 6.76 14.86 -2.49
C ALA A 107 7.49 13.52 -2.52
N LEU A 108 7.80 13.01 -1.33
CA LEU A 108 8.23 11.63 -1.15
C LEU A 108 7.01 10.71 -1.20
N ILE A 109 7.01 9.76 -2.13
CA ILE A 109 5.88 8.85 -2.35
C ILE A 109 6.13 7.55 -1.58
N VAL A 110 5.37 7.32 -0.51
CA VAL A 110 5.36 6.05 0.24
C VAL A 110 4.07 5.28 0.01
N ARG A 111 4.06 3.99 0.36
CA ARG A 111 2.83 3.20 0.35
C ARG A 111 2.03 3.45 1.63
N LYS A 112 0.72 3.26 1.56
CA LYS A 112 -0.13 3.21 2.75
C LYS A 112 0.41 2.17 3.74
N ASP A 113 0.30 2.50 5.01
CA ASP A 113 0.79 1.74 6.14
C ASP A 113 2.32 1.75 6.31
N SER A 114 3.01 2.68 5.65
CA SER A 114 4.43 2.96 5.91
C SER A 114 4.65 3.70 7.23
N THR A 115 5.82 3.48 7.80
CA THR A 115 6.30 4.09 9.03
C THR A 115 7.37 5.14 8.76
N ILE A 116 7.75 5.92 9.78
CA ILE A 116 8.89 6.85 9.70
C ILE A 116 10.19 6.10 9.36
N GLU A 117 10.34 4.83 9.74
CA GLU A 117 11.47 4.00 9.33
C GLU A 117 11.54 3.84 7.81
N ASP A 118 10.42 3.50 7.17
CA ASP A 118 10.34 3.35 5.71
C ASP A 118 10.66 4.67 5.00
N VAL A 119 10.21 5.79 5.57
CA VAL A 119 10.50 7.15 5.08
C VAL A 119 12.01 7.42 5.14
N CYS A 120 12.67 7.07 6.24
CA CYS A 120 14.12 7.21 6.39
C CYS A 120 14.87 6.35 5.35
N ASP A 121 14.46 5.10 5.16
CA ASP A 121 15.07 4.20 4.18
C ASP A 121 14.90 4.70 2.73
N GLN A 122 13.78 5.35 2.42
CA GLN A 122 13.55 5.93 1.10
C GLN A 122 14.41 7.17 0.82
N ILE A 123 14.73 7.97 1.85
CA ILE A 123 15.65 9.10 1.70
C ILE A 123 17.09 8.57 1.58
N HIS A 124 17.55 7.80 2.57
CA HIS A 124 18.84 7.13 2.53
C HIS A 124 18.96 6.07 3.65
N ARG A 125 19.43 4.88 3.27
CA ARG A 125 19.58 3.70 4.16
C ARG A 125 20.38 3.91 5.45
N THR A 126 21.23 4.94 5.55
CA THR A 126 22.05 5.22 6.76
C THR A 126 21.42 6.22 7.72
N ILE A 127 20.30 6.84 7.34
CA ILE A 127 19.64 7.85 8.18
C ILE A 127 19.09 7.19 9.45
N LYS A 128 18.63 5.94 9.36
CA LYS A 128 18.17 5.17 10.52
C LYS A 128 19.22 5.01 11.61
N ASP A 129 20.49 4.87 11.24
CA ASP A 129 21.59 4.66 12.20
C ASP A 129 21.90 5.94 12.99
N THR A 130 21.65 7.11 12.39
CA THR A 130 21.87 8.42 13.01
C THR A 130 20.59 9.04 13.55
N PHE A 131 19.44 8.38 13.41
CA PHE A 131 18.13 8.90 13.79
C PHE A 131 18.02 9.15 15.30
N LYS A 132 17.58 10.35 15.69
CA LYS A 132 17.29 10.70 17.09
C LYS A 132 15.79 10.82 17.34
N TYR A 133 15.10 11.57 16.49
CA TYR A 133 13.64 11.70 16.49
C TYR A 133 13.17 12.35 15.18
N ALA A 134 11.89 12.19 14.86
CA ALA A 134 11.24 12.96 13.81
C ALA A 134 10.21 13.92 14.41
N MET A 135 10.00 15.05 13.74
CA MET A 135 8.87 15.94 13.99
C MET A 135 7.89 15.82 12.84
N VAL A 136 6.61 15.64 13.17
CA VAL A 136 5.55 15.49 12.17
C VAL A 136 4.52 16.60 12.34
N TRP A 137 4.11 17.18 11.22
CA TRP A 137 2.97 18.08 11.09
C TRP A 137 1.99 17.46 10.11
N GLY A 138 0.78 17.14 10.55
CA GLY A 138 -0.26 16.59 9.69
C GLY A 138 -1.23 15.71 10.45
N ALA A 139 -2.02 14.93 9.71
CA ALA A 139 -3.13 14.16 10.25
C ALA A 139 -2.68 12.97 11.11
N SER A 140 -1.45 12.46 10.93
CA SER A 140 -0.95 11.37 11.77
C SER A 140 -0.56 11.81 13.18
N ALA A 141 -0.29 13.11 13.38
CA ALA A 141 0.10 13.66 14.67
C ALA A 141 -1.15 14.07 15.47
N ARG A 142 -1.19 13.69 16.75
CA ARG A 142 -2.25 14.15 17.68
C ARG A 142 -2.10 15.61 18.06
N HIS A 143 -0.86 16.10 18.11
CA HIS A 143 -0.52 17.48 18.41
C HIS A 143 0.46 18.00 17.37
N VAL A 144 0.32 19.24 16.90
CA VAL A 144 1.16 19.77 15.83
C VAL A 144 2.13 20.82 16.40
N PRO A 145 3.46 20.65 16.26
CA PRO A 145 4.18 19.44 15.87
C PRO A 145 4.29 18.39 16.98
N GLN A 146 4.30 17.11 16.59
CA GLN A 146 4.56 15.99 17.50
C GLN A 146 5.95 15.41 17.26
N ARG A 147 6.66 15.11 18.35
CA ARG A 147 7.89 14.33 18.30
C ARG A 147 7.53 12.84 18.26
N VAL A 148 8.02 12.14 17.24
CA VAL A 148 7.71 10.72 16.99
C VAL A 148 8.99 9.89 16.82
N GLY A 149 8.85 8.58 16.99
CA GLY A 149 9.90 7.58 16.74
C GLY A 149 9.75 6.91 15.37
N LEU A 150 10.59 5.91 15.11
CA LEU A 150 10.62 5.17 13.85
C LEU A 150 9.32 4.38 13.57
N ALA A 151 8.70 3.81 14.60
CA ALA A 151 7.46 3.02 14.48
C ALA A 151 6.18 3.85 14.27
N HIS A 152 6.28 5.18 14.16
CA HIS A 152 5.12 6.03 13.96
C HIS A 152 4.60 5.89 12.53
N MET A 153 3.29 5.70 12.40
CA MET A 153 2.60 5.56 11.12
C MET A 153 2.36 6.94 10.51
N VAL A 154 2.73 7.11 9.25
CA VAL A 154 2.54 8.38 8.53
C VAL A 154 1.21 8.40 7.78
N ALA A 155 0.68 9.59 7.52
CA ALA A 155 -0.54 9.82 6.75
C ALA A 155 -0.25 10.62 5.47
N ASP A 156 -1.22 10.64 4.54
CA ASP A 156 -1.11 11.44 3.32
C ASP A 156 -0.97 12.93 3.66
N GLU A 157 -0.11 13.61 2.90
CA GLU A 157 0.26 15.02 3.02
C GLU A 157 0.96 15.42 4.34
N ASP A 158 1.42 14.45 5.15
CA ASP A 158 2.21 14.77 6.33
C ASP A 158 3.55 15.43 5.96
N VAL A 159 3.93 16.45 6.75
CA VAL A 159 5.24 17.07 6.70
C VAL A 159 6.11 16.42 7.77
N VAL A 160 7.31 15.95 7.39
CA VAL A 160 8.24 15.26 8.28
C VAL A 160 9.59 15.98 8.30
N SER A 161 10.12 16.20 9.50
CA SER A 161 11.49 16.67 9.70
C SER A 161 12.27 15.65 10.52
N ILE A 162 13.35 15.14 9.95
CA ILE A 162 14.21 14.15 10.59
C ILE A 162 15.35 14.88 11.30
N VAL A 163 15.54 14.57 12.59
CA VAL A 163 16.67 15.08 13.37
C VAL A 163 17.62 13.93 13.63
N ALA A 164 18.79 14.02 13.01
CA ALA A 164 19.92 13.14 13.28
C ALA A 164 20.70 13.59 14.53
N LYS A 165 21.44 12.66 15.11
CA LYS A 165 22.30 12.88 16.27
C LYS A 165 23.50 13.75 15.95
#